data_AF-A0A183F0E1-F1
#
_entry.id   AF-A0A183F0E1-F1
#
_cell.length_a   1.000
_cell.length_b   1.000
_cell.length_c   1.000
_cell.angle_alpha   90.00
_cell.angle_beta   90.00
_cell.angle_gamma   90.00
#
_symmetry.space_group_name_H-M   'P 1'
#
loop_
_entity.id
_entity.type
_entity.pdbx_description
1 polymer ?
#
loop_
_entity_poly.entity_id
_entity_poly.type
_entity_poly.pdbx_seq_one_letter_code
_entity_poly.pdbx_strand_id
1 'polypeptide(L)' 'MTYRGKQRNLAHYQWVSWPDKFVPKQLTVPFTLLSSARARKTPTVIHCSAGIGRTGTLVVLEMLAK' A
#
# COMPACT_ATOMS: atom_id res chain seq x y z
N MET A 1 -11.69 -2.27 -13.57
CA MET A 1 -12.67 -1.53 -12.74
C MET A 1 -13.40 -0.53 -13.63
N THR A 2 -14.74 -0.58 -13.63
CA THR A 2 -15.58 0.30 -14.47
C THR A 2 -16.26 1.33 -13.59
N TYR A 3 -16.14 2.61 -13.95
CA TYR A 3 -16.80 3.72 -13.26
C TYR A 3 -17.26 4.76 -14.28
N ARG A 4 -18.54 5.15 -14.22
CA ARG A 4 -19.18 6.08 -15.17
C ARG A 4 -18.94 5.72 -16.64
N GLY A 5 -19.12 4.44 -16.99
CA GLY A 5 -18.94 3.94 -18.36
C GLY A 5 -17.48 3.87 -18.86
N LYS A 6 -16.50 4.29 -18.05
CA LYS A 6 -15.07 4.17 -18.39
C LYS A 6 -14.45 2.98 -17.66
N GLN A 7 -13.84 2.08 -18.42
CA GLN A 7 -13.06 0.98 -17.88
C GLN A 7 -11.62 1.42 -17.64
N ARG A 8 -11.08 1.10 -16.46
CA ARG A 8 -9.68 1.35 -16.10
C ARG A 8 -9.05 0.08 -15.54
N ASN A 9 -7.78 -0.11 -15.87
CA ASN A 9 -6.96 -1.15 -15.26
C ASN A 9 -6.58 -0.72 -13.84
N LEU A 10 -6.83 -1.61 -12.87
CA LEU A 10 -6.50 -1.41 -11.47
C LEU A 10 -5.57 -2.55 -11.04
N ALA A 11 -4.42 -2.19 -10.47
CA ALA A 11 -3.58 -3.15 -9.75
C ALA A 11 -3.85 -2.99 -8.26
N HIS A 12 -4.26 -4.08 -7.62
CA HIS A 12 -4.52 -4.11 -6.18
C HIS A 12 -3.57 -5.12 -5.53
N TYR A 13 -2.75 -4.63 -4.60
CA TYR A 13 -1.80 -5.46 -3.85
C TYR A 13 -2.25 -5.55 -2.39
N GLN A 14 -2.33 -6.76 -1.86
CA GLN A 14 -2.77 -6.99 -0.50
C GLN A 14 -1.70 -7.73 0.30
N TRP A 15 -1.24 -7.11 1.39
CA TRP A 15 -0.38 -7.77 2.36
C TRP A 15 -1.22 -8.49 3.43
N VAL A 16 -1.47 -9.77 3.19
CA VAL A 16 -2.35 -10.60 4.03
C VAL A 16 -1.71 -11.06 5.34
N SER A 17 -0.37 -11.13 5.42
CA SER A 17 0.36 -11.68 6.57
C SER A 17 0.75 -10.63 7.63
N TRP A 18 0.35 -9.36 7.48
CA TRP A 18 0.57 -8.35 8.51
C TRP A 18 -0.55 -8.40 9.55
N PRO A 19 -0.31 -8.96 10.76
CA PRO A 19 -1.30 -9.01 11.83
C PRO A 19 -1.75 -7.61 12.25
N ASP A 20 -3.03 -7.47 12.60
CA ASP A 20 -3.53 -6.21 13.12
C ASP A 20 -2.94 -5.91 14.51
N LYS A 21 -2.57 -4.64 14.76
CA LYS A 21 -1.95 -4.16 16.02
C LYS A 21 -0.58 -4.73 16.40
N PHE A 22 0.04 -5.54 15.56
CA PHE A 22 1.39 -6.06 15.76
C PHE A 22 2.31 -5.69 14.59
N VAL A 23 3.61 -5.89 14.78
CA VAL A 23 4.60 -5.74 13.71
C VAL A 23 4.59 -6.97 12.80
N PRO A 24 4.89 -6.81 11.50
CA PRO A 24 4.97 -7.95 10.59
C PRO A 24 6.25 -8.74 10.84
N LYS A 25 6.20 -10.07 10.63
CA LYS A 25 7.39 -10.93 10.75
C LYS A 25 8.40 -10.69 9.63
N GLN A 26 7.92 -10.31 8.45
CA GLN A 26 8.75 -10.04 7.27
C GLN A 26 8.82 -8.53 7.05
N LEU A 27 10.00 -7.95 7.26
CA LEU A 27 10.22 -6.50 7.17
C LEU A 27 10.51 -6.00 5.74
N THR A 28 10.62 -6.91 4.76
CA THR A 28 10.94 -6.59 3.36
C THR A 28 9.71 -6.28 2.50
N VAL A 29 8.56 -6.88 2.81
CA VAL A 29 7.29 -6.66 2.11
C VAL A 29 6.86 -5.17 1.99
N PRO A 30 7.02 -4.28 3.00
CA PRO A 30 6.63 -2.88 2.82
C PRO A 30 7.44 -2.22 1.69
N PHE A 31 8.73 -2.53 1.58
CA PHE A 31 9.58 -1.99 0.53
C PHE A 31 9.20 -2.52 -0.86
N THR A 32 8.77 -3.78 -0.97
CA THR A 32 8.23 -4.35 -2.22
C THR A 32 6.96 -3.64 -2.67
N LEU A 33 6.03 -3.39 -1.74
CA LEU A 33 4.79 -2.65 -2.02
C LEU A 33 5.07 -1.20 -2.41
N LEU A 34 5.95 -0.52 -1.68
CA LEU A 34 6.35 0.85 -1.98
C LEU A 34 7.11 0.94 -3.31
N SER A 35 7.93 -0.05 -3.67
CA SER A 35 8.55 -0.13 -4.99
C SER A 35 7.51 -0.20 -6.10
N SER A 36 6.43 -0.97 -5.89
CA SER A 36 5.31 -1.06 -6.84
C SER A 36 4.53 0.25 -6.93
N ALA A 37 4.41 0.99 -5.83
CA ALA A 37 3.80 2.33 -5.80
C ALA A 37 4.67 3.37 -6.54
N ARG A 38 5.98 3.39 -6.31
CA ARG A 38 6.94 4.30 -6.98
C ARG A 38 7.02 4.10 -8.49
N ALA A 39 6.77 2.89 -8.98
CA ALA A 39 6.70 2.61 -10.41
C ALA A 39 5.50 3.27 -11.12
N ARG A 40 4.52 3.80 -10.36
CA ARG A 40 3.33 4.47 -10.89
C ARG A 40 3.53 5.99 -10.87
N LYS A 41 3.17 6.66 -11.97
CA LYS A 41 3.14 8.14 -12.07
C LYS A 41 1.87 8.77 -11.47
N THR A 42 0.91 7.94 -11.06
CA THR A 42 -0.38 8.36 -10.51
C THR A 42 -0.41 8.14 -9.00
N PRO A 43 -1.20 8.91 -8.24
CA PRO A 43 -1.37 8.68 -6.81
C PRO A 43 -1.78 7.22 -6.52
N THR A 44 -1.14 6.63 -5.51
CA THR A 44 -1.45 5.27 -5.04
C THR A 44 -2.28 5.37 -3.76
N VAL A 45 -3.37 4.61 -3.70
CA VAL A 45 -4.19 4.48 -2.49
C VAL A 45 -3.59 3.41 -1.59
N ILE A 46 -3.29 3.77 -0.34
CA ILE A 46 -2.86 2.84 0.71
C ILE A 46 -3.94 2.84 1.80
N HIS A 47 -4.41 1.66 2.19
CA HIS A 47 -5.39 1.54 3.26
C HIS A 47 -5.13 0.30 4.14
N CYS A 48 -5.72 0.31 5.34
CA CYS A 48 -5.80 -0.84 6.22
C CYS A 48 -7.26 -1.00 6.68
N SER A 49 -7.51 -1.35 7.95
CA SER A 49 -8.88 -1.36 8.51
C SER A 49 -9.36 0.06 8.82
N ALA A 50 -8.73 0.74 9.78
CA ALA A 50 -9.09 2.11 10.18
C ALA A 50 -8.39 3.21 9.36
N GLY A 51 -7.44 2.84 8.49
CA GLY A 51 -6.68 3.79 7.68
C GLY A 51 -5.57 4.56 8.42
N ILE A 52 -5.26 4.22 9.67
CA ILE A 52 -4.32 4.98 10.51
C ILE A 52 -3.02 4.22 10.79
N GLY A 53 -3.08 3.03 11.39
CA GLY A 53 -1.90 2.28 11.86
C GLY A 53 -0.97 1.82 10.73
N ARG A 54 -1.27 0.67 10.11
CA ARG A 54 -0.46 0.10 9.01
C ARG A 54 -0.30 1.05 7.82
N THR A 55 -1.36 1.82 7.52
CA THR A 55 -1.33 2.86 6.49
C THR A 55 -0.28 3.93 6.81
N GLY A 56 -0.35 4.53 8.00
CA GLY A 56 0.60 5.54 8.45
C GLY A 56 2.03 5.00 8.48
N THR A 57 2.22 3.76 8.93
CA THR A 57 3.54 3.10 8.89
C THR A 57 4.10 3.04 7.47
N LEU A 58 3.32 2.63 6.47
CA LEU A 58 3.82 2.61 5.08
C LEU A 58 4.10 4.01 4.53
N VAL A 59 3.26 5.00 4.86
CA VAL A 59 3.46 6.38 4.42
C VAL A 59 4.75 6.95 5.00
N VAL A 60 4.98 6.78 6.31
CA VAL A 60 6.21 7.23 6.97
C VAL A 60 7.44 6.52 6.39
N LEU A 61 7.36 5.21 6.13
CA LEU A 61 8.44 4.48 5.47
C LEU A 61 8.75 5.05 4.08
N GLU A 62 7.75 5.40 3.29
CA GLU A 62 7.96 6.06 1.98
C GLU A 62 8.55 7.46 2.12
N MET A 63 8.23 8.21 3.18
CA MET A 63 8.83 9.52 3.42
C MET A 63 10.30 9.44 3.84
N LEU A 64 10.69 8.36 4.54
CA LEU A 64 12.05 8.17 5.04
C LEU A 64 12.96 7.42 4.06
N ALA A 65 12.42 6.51 3.27
CA ALA A 65 13.17 5.63 2.36
C ALA A 65 13.20 6.12 0.91
N LYS A 66 12.80 7.37 0.69
CA LYS A 66 12.84 8.07 -0.60
C LYS A 66 13.87 9.18 -0.53
#